data_AF-A0A973BVD5-F1
#
_entry.id   AF-A0A973BVD5-F1
#
_cell.length_a   1.000
_cell.length_b   1.000
_cell.length_c   1.000
_cell.angle_alpha   90.00
_cell.angle_beta   90.00
_cell.angle_gamma   90.00
#
_symmetry.space_group_name_H-M   'P 1'
#
loop_
_entity.id
_entity.type
_entity.pdbx_description
1 polymer ?
#
loop_
_entity_poly.entity_id
_entity_poly.type
_entity_poly.pdbx_seq_one_letter_code
_entity_poly.pdbx_strand_id
1 'polypeptide(L)'
;MEEGLAAMLDRADERDNEGERSMKACVNAFNALYGTNLTETQGWMFMLFLKMSRANGGSFQRDDYVDLSAYAALAGECAAKESE
;
A
#
# COMPACT_ATOMS: atom_id res chain seq x y z
N MET A 1 10.31 12.90 -2.83
CA MET A 1 8.91 13.23 -3.15
C MET A 1 8.59 12.80 -4.58
N GLU A 2 9.34 13.25 -5.58
CA GLU A 2 9.19 12.83 -6.99
C GLU A 2 9.29 11.31 -7.19
N GLU A 3 10.25 10.65 -6.54
CA GLU A 3 10.41 9.19 -6.62
C GLU A 3 9.24 8.39 -5.99
N GLY A 4 8.62 8.92 -4.93
CA GLY A 4 7.46 8.28 -4.32
C GLY A 4 6.23 8.35 -5.23
N LEU A 5 6.10 9.46 -5.96
CA LEU A 5 5.07 9.62 -7.00
C LEU A 5 5.33 8.66 -8.17
N ALA A 6 6.58 8.58 -8.66
CA ALA A 6 6.95 7.63 -9.70
C ALA A 6 6.65 6.18 -9.27
N ALA A 7 7.06 5.78 -8.07
CA ALA A 7 6.78 4.45 -7.55
C ALA A 7 5.28 4.16 -7.36
N MET A 8 4.45 5.17 -7.14
CA MET A 8 3.00 5.03 -7.10
C MET A 8 2.42 4.82 -8.50
N LEU A 9 2.89 5.60 -9.48
CA LEU A 9 2.46 5.51 -10.89
C LEU A 9 2.90 4.20 -11.52
N ASP A 10 4.15 3.78 -11.32
CA ASP A 10 4.68 2.50 -11.82
C ASP A 10 3.89 1.32 -11.24
N ARG A 11 3.45 1.41 -9.98
CA ARG A 11 2.60 0.38 -9.37
C ARG A 11 1.20 0.34 -9.95
N ALA A 12 0.63 1.49 -10.28
CA ALA A 12 -0.63 1.55 -10.99
C ALA A 12 -0.49 0.94 -12.40
N ASP A 13 0.60 1.25 -13.11
CA ASP A 13 0.82 0.82 -14.50
C ASP A 13 1.21 -0.67 -14.62
N GLU A 14 2.09 -1.18 -13.73
CA GLU A 14 2.57 -2.56 -13.80
C GLU A 14 1.61 -3.58 -13.18
N ARG A 15 0.75 -3.16 -12.23
CA ARG A 15 0.05 -4.10 -11.33
C ARG A 15 -1.46 -3.90 -11.21
N ASP A 16 -1.99 -2.72 -11.56
CA ASP A 16 -3.43 -2.49 -11.58
C ASP A 16 -3.94 -2.74 -13.02
N ASN A 17 -4.28 -3.99 -13.34
CA ASN A 17 -4.98 -4.31 -14.60
C ASN A 17 -6.43 -3.78 -14.51
N GLU A 18 -6.79 -2.83 -15.39
CA GLU A 18 -8.11 -2.26 -15.82
C GLU A 18 -9.39 -2.37 -14.93
N GLY A 19 -9.34 -2.85 -13.69
CA GLY A 19 -10.53 -3.09 -12.88
C GLY A 19 -10.31 -3.61 -11.46
N GLU A 20 -9.15 -4.16 -11.09
CA GLU A 20 -8.90 -4.60 -9.71
C GLU A 20 -7.48 -4.29 -9.22
N ARG A 21 -7.38 -3.53 -8.13
CA ARG A 21 -6.11 -3.17 -7.52
C ARG A 21 -5.52 -4.33 -6.74
N SER A 22 -4.21 -4.52 -6.86
CA SER A 22 -3.49 -5.62 -6.19
C SER A 22 -3.71 -5.68 -4.67
N MET A 23 -3.88 -4.53 -4.00
CA MET A 23 -4.17 -4.49 -2.56
C MET A 23 -5.58 -4.98 -2.23
N LYS A 24 -6.60 -4.57 -3.00
CA LYS A 24 -7.98 -5.02 -2.80
C LYS A 24 -8.09 -6.54 -2.92
N ALA A 25 -7.47 -7.12 -3.95
CA ALA A 25 -7.43 -8.57 -4.13
C ALA A 25 -6.75 -9.27 -2.94
N CYS A 26 -5.63 -8.72 -2.45
CA CYS A 26 -4.91 -9.23 -1.29
C CYS A 26 -5.78 -9.21 -0.02
N VAL A 27 -6.40 -8.07 0.29
CA VAL A 27 -7.27 -7.90 1.46
C VAL A 27 -8.49 -8.82 1.39
N ASN A 28 -9.13 -8.95 0.23
CA ASN A 28 -10.26 -9.86 0.02
C ASN A 28 -9.86 -11.32 0.29
N ALA A 29 -8.72 -11.77 -0.24
CA ALA A 29 -8.22 -13.11 -0.01
C ALA A 29 -7.87 -13.34 1.47
N PHE A 30 -7.23 -12.37 2.13
CA PHE A 30 -6.90 -12.43 3.54
C PHE A 30 -8.16 -12.53 4.41
N ASN A 31 -9.15 -11.69 4.16
CA ASN A 31 -10.44 -11.71 4.85
C ASN A 31 -11.17 -13.05 4.67
N ALA A 32 -11.20 -13.58 3.45
CA ALA A 32 -11.81 -14.88 3.16
C ALA A 32 -11.11 -16.04 3.88
N LEU A 33 -9.77 -16.01 3.95
CA LEU A 33 -8.97 -17.07 4.56
C LEU A 33 -9.05 -17.07 6.09
N TYR A 34 -9.04 -15.89 6.71
CA TYR A 34 -8.91 -15.75 8.17
C TYR A 34 -10.18 -15.27 8.88
N GLY A 35 -11.26 -15.02 8.14
CA GLY A 35 -12.51 -14.51 8.71
C GLY A 35 -12.39 -13.09 9.26
N THR A 36 -11.51 -12.27 8.70
CA THR A 36 -11.33 -10.86 9.07
C THR A 36 -12.17 -9.94 8.21
N ASN A 37 -12.23 -8.66 8.56
CA ASN A 37 -12.92 -7.63 7.79
C ASN A 37 -12.04 -6.39 7.63
N LEU A 38 -10.83 -6.59 7.11
CA LEU A 38 -9.90 -5.51 6.81
C LEU A 38 -10.37 -4.71 5.59
N THR A 39 -10.14 -3.40 5.60
CA THR A 39 -10.37 -2.53 4.44
C THR A 39 -9.13 -2.42 3.56
N GLU A 40 -9.28 -1.91 2.34
CA GLU A 40 -8.14 -1.71 1.44
C GLU A 40 -7.16 -0.68 2.01
N THR A 41 -7.69 0.39 2.62
CA THR A 41 -6.91 1.37 3.40
C THR A 41 -6.06 0.70 4.48
N GLN A 42 -6.66 -0.21 5.26
CA GLN A 42 -5.93 -0.94 6.32
C GLN A 42 -4.83 -1.84 5.76
N GLY A 43 -5.02 -2.42 4.57
CA GLY A 43 -3.97 -3.16 3.86
C GLY A 43 -2.75 -2.29 3.53
N TRP A 44 -2.96 -1.08 3.00
CA TRP A 44 -1.87 -0.13 2.76
C TRP A 44 -1.21 0.37 4.04
N MET A 45 -1.99 0.63 5.10
CA MET A 45 -1.43 0.99 6.41
C MET A 45 -0.56 -0.13 7.01
N PHE A 46 -0.92 -1.40 6.79
CA PHE A 46 -0.08 -2.53 7.20
C PHE A 46 1.27 -2.50 6.48
N MET A 47 1.28 -2.23 5.18
CA MET A 47 2.52 -2.09 4.39
C MET A 47 3.39 -0.91 4.84
N LEU A 48 2.78 0.19 5.31
CA LEU A 48 3.52 1.28 5.96
C LEU A 48 4.27 0.78 7.20
N PHE A 49 3.58 0.07 8.11
CA PHE A 49 4.23 -0.46 9.31
C PHE A 49 5.36 -1.43 8.99
N LEU A 50 5.22 -2.26 7.96
CA LEU A 50 6.29 -3.15 7.50
C LEU A 50 7.53 -2.35 7.08
N LYS A 51 7.36 -1.29 6.29
CA LYS A 51 8.48 -0.46 5.82
C LYS A 51 9.11 0.36 6.95
N MET A 52 8.31 0.90 7.87
CA MET A 52 8.84 1.54 9.09
C MET A 52 9.65 0.56 9.93
N SER A 53 9.17 -0.68 10.10
CA SER A 53 9.89 -1.70 10.86
C SER A 53 11.23 -2.06 10.22
N ARG A 54 11.31 -2.12 8.89
CA ARG A 54 12.57 -2.37 8.16
C ARG A 54 13.55 -1.22 8.32
N ALA A 55 13.07 0.01 8.16
CA ALA A 55 13.87 1.21 8.34
C ALA A 55 14.42 1.35 9.78
N ASN A 56 13.67 0.90 10.78
CA ASN A 56 14.09 0.94 12.19
C ASN A 56 15.06 -0.20 12.58
N GLY A 57 14.90 -1.40 12.00
CA GLY A 57 15.69 -2.58 12.37
C GLY A 57 16.97 -2.79 11.56
N GLY A 58 17.17 -2.04 10.47
CA GLY A 58 18.27 -2.23 9.52
C GLY A 58 19.17 -1.01 9.32
N SER A 59 20.16 -1.16 8.43
CA SER A 59 20.90 -0.03 7.89
C SER A 59 19.98 0.85 7.04
N PHE A 60 20.24 2.17 7.02
CA PHE A 60 19.48 3.09 6.17
C PHE A 60 19.36 2.59 4.72
N GLN A 61 18.11 2.39 4.28
CA GLN A 61 17.79 2.13 2.87
C GLN A 61 16.78 3.17 2.38
N ARG A 62 17.17 3.89 1.32
CA ARG A 62 16.33 4.93 0.70
C ARG A 62 14.97 4.38 0.25
N ASP A 63 14.96 3.17 -0.29
CA ASP A 63 13.77 2.48 -0.79
C ASP A 63 12.66 2.38 0.26
N ASP A 64 13.03 2.16 1.53
CA ASP A 64 12.03 2.04 2.59
C ASP A 64 11.22 3.33 2.76
N TYR A 65 11.85 4.50 2.61
CA TYR A 65 11.19 5.80 2.73
C TYR A 65 10.43 6.21 1.47
N VAL A 66 10.92 5.80 0.29
CA VAL A 66 10.19 5.98 -0.98
C VAL A 66 8.89 5.18 -0.94
N ASP A 67 8.96 3.93 -0.48
CA ASP A 67 7.79 3.07 -0.31
C ASP A 67 6.82 3.59 0.75
N LEU A 68 7.33 4.13 1.87
CA LEU A 68 6.46 4.80 2.85
C LEU A 68 5.66 5.94 2.21
N SER A 69 6.30 6.75 1.37
CA SER A 69 5.63 7.86 0.69
C SER A 69 4.55 7.35 -0.29
N ALA A 70 4.87 6.34 -1.09
CA ALA A 70 3.95 5.77 -2.06
C ALA A 70 2.76 5.06 -1.37
N TYR A 71 2.99 4.25 -0.35
CA TYR A 71 1.93 3.55 0.37
C TYR A 71 1.01 4.50 1.14
N ALA A 72 1.55 5.61 1.68
CA ALA A 72 0.73 6.63 2.31
C ALA A 72 -0.22 7.32 1.32
N ALA A 73 0.25 7.60 0.09
CA ALA A 73 -0.58 8.17 -0.95
C ALA A 73 -1.69 7.20 -1.40
N LEU A 74 -1.36 5.93 -1.61
CA LEU A 74 -2.32 4.87 -1.98
C LEU A 74 -3.36 4.63 -0.87
N ALA A 75 -2.94 4.63 0.39
CA ALA A 75 -3.85 4.54 1.54
C ALA A 75 -4.83 5.73 1.57
N GLY A 76 -4.33 6.95 1.32
CA GLY A 76 -5.15 8.16 1.27
C GLY A 76 -6.18 8.13 0.13
N GLU A 77 -5.78 7.65 -1.05
CA GLU A 77 -6.69 7.45 -2.19
C GLU A 77 -7.83 6.46 -1.84
N CYS A 78 -7.50 5.33 -1.22
CA CYS A 78 -8.51 4.36 -0.79
C CYS A 78 -9.41 4.93 0.30
N ALA A 79 -8.85 5.61 1.30
CA ALA A 79 -9.62 6.21 2.40
C ALA A 79 -10.61 7.27 1.91
N ALA A 80 -10.21 8.06 0.91
CA ALA A 80 -11.10 9.03 0.27
C ALA A 80 -12.28 8.32 -0.41
N LYS A 81 -12.02 7.27 -1.21
CA LYS A 81 -13.08 6.47 -1.87
C LYS A 81 -13.98 5.73 -0.88
N GLU A 82 -13.45 5.27 0.25
CA GLU A 82 -14.20 4.58 1.31
C GLU A 82 -15.08 5.54 2.13
N SER A 83 -14.81 6.85 2.09
CA SER A 83 -15.56 7.89 2.82
C SER A 83 -16.68 8.56 2.01
N GLU A 84 -16.81 8.20 0.74
CA GLU A 84 -17.90 8.61 -0.17
C GLU A 84 -19.09 7.64 -0.08
#